data_AF-A0A497N8C9-F1
#
_entry.id   AF-A0A497N8C9-F1
#
_cell.length_a   1.000
_cell.length_b   1.000
_cell.length_c   1.000
_cell.angle_alpha   90.00
_cell.angle_beta   90.00
_cell.angle_gamma   90.00
#
_symmetry.space_group_name_H-M   'P 1'
#
loop_
_entity.id
_entity.type
_entity.pdbx_description
1 polymer ?
#
loop_
_entity_poly.entity_id
_entity_poly.type
_entity_poly.pdbx_seq_one_letter_code
_entity_poly.pdbx_strand_id
1 'polypeptide(L)'
;MLKVSELRPGMSNVDLEVRVVEVHEPKEIVMSGGVRRRIMELRVEDGTGEMMLVLWDDKVIEDLDVGDTLRIKNGFVTSYRGVWRINVGRYGELERLNEE
;
A
#
# COMPACT_ATOMS: atom_id res chain seq x y z
N MET A 1 -14.08 8.52 0.29
CA MET A 1 -12.98 7.56 0.44
C MET A 1 -13.57 6.17 0.45
N LEU A 2 -12.94 5.25 -0.25
CA LEU A 2 -13.36 3.85 -0.33
C LEU A 2 -12.95 3.10 0.93
N LYS A 3 -13.62 1.98 1.19
CA LYS A 3 -13.28 1.02 2.24
C LYS A 3 -12.55 -0.19 1.67
N VAL A 4 -11.73 -0.85 2.48
CA VAL A 4 -10.96 -2.05 2.10
C VAL A 4 -11.88 -3.16 1.58
N SER A 5 -13.05 -3.35 2.20
CA SER A 5 -14.05 -4.33 1.78
C SER A 5 -14.67 -4.07 0.40
N GLU A 6 -14.59 -2.84 -0.11
CA GLU A 6 -15.12 -2.43 -1.42
C GLU A 6 -14.10 -2.63 -2.55
N LEU A 7 -12.83 -2.86 -2.21
CA LEU A 7 -11.74 -2.94 -3.18
C LEU A 7 -11.81 -4.23 -4.00
N ARG A 8 -11.52 -4.11 -5.30
CA ARG A 8 -11.52 -5.20 -6.28
C ARG A 8 -10.29 -5.08 -7.19
N PRO A 9 -9.71 -6.20 -7.64
CA PRO A 9 -8.61 -6.17 -8.61
C PRO A 9 -8.98 -5.38 -9.87
N GLY A 10 -8.06 -4.55 -10.36
CA GLY A 10 -8.28 -3.70 -11.53
C GLY A 10 -8.81 -2.31 -11.21
N MET A 11 -9.18 -2.02 -9.96
CA MET A 11 -9.52 -0.66 -9.55
C MET A 11 -8.29 0.25 -9.55
N SER A 12 -8.48 1.48 -9.98
CA SER A 12 -7.50 2.58 -9.96
C SER A 12 -8.14 3.83 -9.37
N ASN A 13 -7.35 4.87 -9.09
CA ASN A 13 -7.83 6.10 -8.44
C ASN A 13 -8.53 5.79 -7.11
N VAL A 14 -7.90 4.93 -6.32
CA VAL A 14 -8.43 4.48 -5.03
C VAL A 14 -7.87 5.36 -3.92
N ASP A 15 -8.79 6.04 -3.23
CA ASP A 15 -8.47 6.86 -2.06
C ASP A 15 -9.06 6.23 -0.80
N LEU A 16 -8.22 5.94 0.21
CA LEU A 16 -8.63 5.29 1.45
C LEU A 16 -7.71 5.63 2.63
N GLU A 17 -8.23 5.43 3.85
CA GLU A 17 -7.46 5.55 5.10
C GLU A 17 -7.40 4.18 5.76
N VAL A 18 -6.21 3.80 6.16
CA VAL A 18 -5.94 2.50 6.79
C VAL A 18 -4.95 2.64 7.93
N ARG A 19 -5.03 1.74 8.89
CA ARG A 19 -4.07 1.58 9.97
C ARG A 19 -3.11 0.44 9.65
N VAL A 20 -1.83 0.66 9.92
CA VAL A 20 -0.78 -0.35 9.78
C VAL A 20 -0.89 -1.36 10.93
N VAL A 21 -0.95 -2.65 10.58
CA VAL A 21 -0.96 -3.76 11.56
C VAL A 21 0.30 -4.60 11.49
N GLU A 22 1.03 -4.57 10.37
CA GLU A 22 2.32 -5.25 10.20
C GLU A 22 3.20 -4.47 9.22
N VAL A 23 4.50 -4.41 9.52
CA VAL A 23 5.52 -3.71 8.71
C VAL A 23 6.57 -4.72 8.27
N HIS A 24 6.79 -4.87 6.96
CA HIS A 24 7.89 -5.68 6.44
C HIS A 24 9.06 -4.81 6.01
N GLU A 25 10.28 -5.38 6.07
CA GLU A 25 11.48 -4.71 5.60
C GLU A 25 11.40 -4.40 4.09
N PRO A 26 11.87 -3.22 3.65
CA PRO A 26 11.97 -2.91 2.23
C PRO A 26 12.84 -3.92 1.48
N LYS A 27 12.43 -4.31 0.28
CA LYS A 27 13.14 -5.28 -0.56
C LYS A 27 13.27 -4.80 -2.00
N GLU A 28 14.32 -5.23 -2.67
CA GLU A 28 14.47 -5.03 -4.12
C GLU A 28 13.83 -6.18 -4.90
N ILE A 29 13.05 -5.84 -5.92
CA ILE A 29 12.45 -6.79 -6.84
C ILE A 29 12.92 -6.52 -8.27
N VAL A 30 13.00 -7.58 -9.08
CA VAL A 30 13.26 -7.47 -10.51
C VAL A 30 11.94 -7.58 -11.25
N MET A 31 11.56 -6.50 -11.92
CA MET A 31 10.38 -6.45 -12.79
C MET A 31 10.66 -7.10 -14.13
N SER A 32 9.59 -7.40 -14.86
CA SER A 32 9.65 -7.83 -16.25
C SER A 32 10.51 -6.85 -17.07
N GLY A 33 11.50 -7.38 -17.80
CA GLY A 33 12.47 -6.57 -18.54
C GLY A 33 13.75 -6.24 -17.76
N GLY A 34 13.96 -6.80 -16.57
CA GLY A 34 15.21 -6.70 -15.81
C GLY A 34 15.36 -5.42 -14.97
N VAL A 35 14.34 -4.56 -14.95
CA VAL A 35 14.34 -3.31 -14.17
C VAL A 35 14.22 -3.64 -12.69
N ARG A 36 15.19 -3.18 -11.89
CA ARG A 36 15.13 -3.29 -10.43
C ARG A 36 14.27 -2.18 -9.86
N ARG A 37 13.41 -2.53 -8.91
CA ARG A 37 12.52 -1.61 -8.19
C ARG A 37 12.58 -1.92 -6.71
N ARG A 38 12.50 -0.88 -5.89
CA ARG A 38 12.40 -1.03 -4.44
C ARG A 38 10.93 -1.08 -4.06
N ILE A 39 10.55 -2.01 -3.19
CA ILE A 39 9.20 -2.05 -2.63
C ILE A 39 9.23 -2.26 -1.13
N MET A 40 8.15 -1.88 -0.47
CA MET A 40 7.89 -2.20 0.93
C MET A 40 6.45 -2.71 1.04
N GLU A 41 6.28 -3.83 1.73
CA GLU A 41 4.98 -4.44 1.95
C GLU A 41 4.52 -4.15 3.38
N LEU A 42 3.27 -3.77 3.52
CA LEU A 42 2.62 -3.47 4.79
C LEU A 42 1.30 -4.24 4.83
N ARG A 43 0.91 -4.69 6.03
CA ARG A 43 -0.43 -5.20 6.27
C ARG A 43 -1.24 -4.10 6.91
N VAL A 44 -2.41 -3.81 6.35
CA VAL A 44 -3.20 -2.64 6.74
C VAL A 44 -4.69 -2.98 6.84
N GLU A 45 -5.41 -2.28 7.71
CA GLU A 45 -6.85 -2.46 7.93
C GLU A 45 -7.60 -1.13 8.08
N ASP A 46 -8.90 -1.11 7.84
CA ASP A 46 -9.77 0.06 8.02
C ASP A 46 -11.02 -0.22 8.89
N GLY A 47 -11.03 -1.36 9.58
CA GLY A 47 -12.17 -1.89 10.34
C GLY A 47 -13.23 -2.61 9.49
N THR A 48 -13.22 -2.45 8.17
CA THR A 48 -14.12 -3.21 7.27
C THR A 48 -13.45 -4.45 6.67
N GLY A 49 -12.12 -4.45 6.67
CA GLY A 49 -11.30 -5.56 6.20
C GLY A 49 -9.83 -5.22 6.33
N GLU A 50 -9.02 -6.17 5.89
CA GLU A 50 -7.57 -6.10 5.93
C GLU A 50 -7.02 -6.48 4.56
N MET A 51 -5.92 -5.84 4.15
CA MET A 51 -5.23 -6.17 2.91
C MET A 51 -3.75 -5.81 2.94
N MET A 52 -3.04 -6.25 1.91
CA MET A 52 -1.65 -5.89 1.69
C MET A 52 -1.55 -4.55 0.96
N LEU A 53 -0.76 -3.63 1.51
CA LEU A 53 -0.35 -2.37 0.90
C LEU A 53 1.10 -2.51 0.42
N VAL A 54 1.36 -2.10 -0.82
CA VAL A 54 2.69 -2.12 -1.42
C VAL A 54 3.10 -0.72 -1.82
N LEU A 55 4.17 -0.23 -1.20
CA LEU A 55 4.79 1.05 -1.50
C LEU A 55 5.91 0.82 -2.51
N TRP A 56 5.94 1.61 -3.57
CA TRP A 56 6.91 1.47 -4.66
C TRP A 56 7.92 2.62 -4.67
N ASP A 57 9.17 2.29 -4.95
CA ASP A 57 10.26 3.23 -5.21
C ASP A 57 10.39 4.32 -4.14
N ASP A 58 10.06 5.57 -4.49
CA ASP A 58 10.13 6.76 -3.66
C ASP A 58 9.03 6.83 -2.59
N LYS A 59 8.06 5.92 -2.63
CA LYS A 59 6.98 5.82 -1.64
C LYS A 59 7.34 4.97 -0.44
N VAL A 60 8.47 4.27 -0.47
CA VAL A 60 8.94 3.47 0.67
C VAL A 60 9.29 4.39 1.84
N ILE A 61 8.73 4.10 3.01
CA ILE A 61 8.97 4.84 4.25
C ILE A 61 9.58 3.87 5.26
N GLU A 62 10.84 4.08 5.64
CA GLU A 62 11.58 3.15 6.51
C GLU A 62 11.19 3.24 7.99
N ASP A 63 10.63 4.37 8.42
CA ASP A 63 10.26 4.71 9.79
C ASP A 63 8.75 4.58 10.06
N LEU A 64 8.09 3.61 9.41
CA LEU A 64 6.71 3.24 9.70
C LEU A 64 6.63 2.25 10.86
N ASP A 65 5.70 2.51 11.77
CA ASP A 65 5.42 1.68 12.92
C ASP A 65 4.03 1.05 12.84
N VAL A 66 3.88 -0.09 13.52
CA VAL A 66 2.56 -0.70 13.73
C VAL A 66 1.70 0.26 14.55
N GLY A 67 0.47 0.50 14.08
CA GLY A 67 -0.45 1.47 14.65
C GLY A 67 -0.52 2.78 13.87
N ASP A 68 0.39 3.00 12.90
CA ASP A 68 0.34 4.19 12.07
C ASP A 68 -0.92 4.28 11.21
N THR A 69 -1.53 5.46 11.16
CA THR A 69 -2.63 5.73 10.23
C THR A 69 -2.08 6.34 8.95
N LEU A 70 -2.42 5.74 7.83
CA LEU A 70 -1.99 6.14 6.50
C LEU A 70 -3.19 6.51 5.65
N ARG A 71 -3.12 7.68 5.01
CA ARG A 71 -4.01 8.10 3.93
C ARG A 71 -3.36 7.84 2.59
N ILE A 72 -4.03 7.06 1.77
CA ILE A 72 -3.62 6.75 0.40
C ILE A 72 -4.49 7.56 -0.55
N LYS A 73 -3.86 8.19 -1.55
CA LYS A 73 -4.54 8.81 -2.68
C LYS A 73 -4.02 8.24 -3.99
N ASN A 74 -4.92 8.08 -4.95
CA ASN A 74 -4.64 7.58 -6.28
C ASN A 74 -3.87 6.23 -6.27
N GLY A 75 -4.27 5.33 -5.36
CA GLY A 75 -3.79 3.96 -5.32
C GLY A 75 -4.43 3.08 -6.40
N PHE A 76 -3.87 1.89 -6.61
CA PHE A 76 -4.42 0.91 -7.54
C PHE A 76 -4.37 -0.51 -6.98
N VAL A 77 -5.41 -1.30 -7.27
CA VAL A 77 -5.60 -2.64 -6.73
C VAL A 77 -5.17 -3.68 -7.76
N THR A 78 -4.25 -4.55 -7.36
CA THR A 78 -3.77 -5.67 -8.17
C THR A 78 -4.01 -6.99 -7.44
N SER A 79 -3.93 -8.09 -8.17
CA SER A 79 -3.85 -9.43 -7.59
C SER A 79 -2.48 -10.03 -7.90
N TYR A 80 -1.86 -10.66 -6.90
CA TYR A 80 -0.61 -11.39 -7.06
C TYR A 80 -0.70 -12.72 -6.33
N ARG A 81 -0.50 -13.81 -7.08
CA ARG A 81 -0.67 -15.19 -6.58
C ARG A 81 -2.02 -15.41 -5.87
N GLY A 82 -3.08 -14.75 -6.36
CA GLY A 82 -4.43 -14.83 -5.80
C GLY A 82 -4.71 -13.88 -4.64
N VAL A 83 -3.70 -13.18 -4.11
CA VAL A 83 -3.84 -12.22 -3.02
C VAL A 83 -4.05 -10.82 -3.57
N TRP A 84 -5.09 -10.14 -3.08
CA TRP A 84 -5.38 -8.77 -3.47
C TRP A 84 -4.53 -7.81 -2.66
N ARG A 85 -4.02 -6.79 -3.34
CA ARG A 85 -3.16 -5.78 -2.74
C ARG A 85 -3.40 -4.41 -3.36
N ILE A 86 -3.34 -3.38 -2.54
CA ILE A 86 -3.29 -2.00 -3.00
C ILE A 86 -1.83 -1.57 -3.17
N ASN A 87 -1.57 -0.80 -4.21
CA ASN A 87 -0.25 -0.29 -4.53
C ASN A 87 -0.28 1.23 -4.57
N VAL A 88 0.77 1.85 -4.05
CA VAL A 88 1.05 3.28 -4.19
C VAL A 88 2.29 3.41 -5.05
N GLY A 89 2.07 3.78 -6.31
CA GLY A 89 3.12 3.94 -7.31
C GLY A 89 3.47 5.41 -7.55
N ARG A 90 4.13 5.66 -8.69
CA ARG A 90 4.60 6.99 -9.13
C ARG A 90 3.57 8.12 -9.02
N TYR A 91 2.30 7.83 -9.31
CA TYR A 91 1.22 8.83 -9.33
C TYR A 91 0.36 8.81 -8.05
N GLY A 92 0.61 7.88 -7.15
CA GLY A 92 -0.09 7.80 -5.87
C GLY A 92 0.59 8.69 -4.83
N GLU A 93 -0.17 9.06 -3.81
CA GLU A 93 0.34 9.76 -2.65
C GLU A 93 0.04 8.94 -1.39
N LEU A 94 0.95 9.03 -0.42
CA LEU A 94 0.80 8.44 0.90
C LEU A 94 1.09 9.53 1.93
N GLU A 95 0.18 9.69 2.88
CA GLU A 95 0.27 10.68 3.95
C GLU A 95 0.09 9.95 5.29
N ARG A 96 1.05 10.07 6.21
CA ARG A 96 0.89 9.60 7.60
C ARG A 96 0.01 10.62 8.33
N LEU A 97 -1.10 10.15 8.90
CA LEU A 97 -2.10 10.99 9.58
C LEU A 97 -1.90 11.09 11.10
N ASN A 98 -0.85 10.46 11.63
CA ASN A 98 -0.54 10.57 13.04
C ASN A 98 0.05 11.95 13.31
N GLU A 99 -0.77 12.84 13.87
CA GLU A 99 -0.36 14.10 14.49
C GLU A 99 0.09 13.82 15.94
N GLU A 100 1.31 14.31 16.24
CA GLU A 100 2.02 14.40 17.54
C GLU A 100 2.64 13.13 18.16
#